data_AF-A0A1F7TAX4-F1
#
_entry.id   AF-A0A1F7TAX4-F1
#
_cell.length_a   1.000
_cell.length_b   1.000
_cell.length_c   1.000
_cell.angle_alpha   90.00
_cell.angle_beta   90.00
_cell.angle_gamma   90.00
#
_symmetry.space_group_name_H-M   'P 1'
#
loop_
_entity.id
_entity.type
_entity.pdbx_description
1 polymer ?
#
loop_
_entity_poly.entity_id
_entity_poly.type
_entity_poly.pdbx_seq_one_letter_code
_entity_poly.pdbx_strand_id
1 'polypeptide(L)'
;MAGGGPVILAIGGSRRPGNNTDKALRLAVEELKAGGGRVDWVHLGELRLPLPGEPSDSPDPERFRHKVLGADGILIATPEYHGSISSTLKLAIDNLGFPSTLEGKTIAILGVAMGPGADNALGHLRHILTHIGGKVIPEETSVGSVHKKFGEDGRCLEPEAEAGIRRVARALLAAVQGRQALPAP
;
A
#
# COMPACT_ATOMS: atom_id res chain seq x y z
N MET A 1 10.10 28.18 6.92
CA MET A 1 10.08 26.86 7.57
C MET A 1 8.70 26.26 7.39
N ALA A 2 8.55 25.25 6.51
CA ALA A 2 7.48 24.26 6.63
C ALA A 2 8.16 22.89 6.43
N GLY A 3 8.99 22.55 7.42
CA GLY A 3 9.80 21.34 7.45
C GLY A 3 8.92 20.13 7.74
N GLY A 4 9.05 19.12 6.90
CA GLY A 4 8.47 17.80 7.10
C GLY A 4 8.42 17.11 5.75
N GLY A 5 9.15 16.01 5.57
CA GLY A 5 9.15 15.26 4.31
C GLY A 5 7.76 14.77 3.90
N PRO A 6 7.64 14.17 2.69
CA PRO A 6 6.36 13.79 2.11
C PRO A 6 5.56 12.84 3.01
N VAL A 7 4.24 13.06 3.08
CA VAL A 7 3.31 12.16 3.79
C VAL A 7 3.03 10.96 2.92
N ILE A 8 3.36 9.77 3.41
CA ILE A 8 3.05 8.51 2.74
C ILE A 8 2.03 7.74 3.58
N LEU A 9 0.95 7.28 2.96
CA LEU A 9 0.01 6.37 3.59
C LEU A 9 0.32 4.94 3.17
N ALA A 10 0.73 4.10 4.11
CA ALA A 10 0.89 2.67 3.94
C ALA A 10 -0.43 1.94 4.25
N ILE A 11 -0.85 1.03 3.37
CA ILE A 11 -2.09 0.25 3.52
C ILE A 11 -1.75 -1.24 3.43
N GLY A 12 -2.02 -1.98 4.52
CA GLY A 12 -1.84 -3.43 4.59
C GLY A 12 -3.12 -4.18 4.20
N GLY A 13 -3.05 -5.01 3.17
CA GLY A 13 -4.18 -5.75 2.59
C GLY A 13 -4.61 -7.00 3.34
N SER A 14 -4.19 -7.22 4.59
CA SER A 14 -4.60 -8.40 5.37
C SER A 14 -5.08 -8.00 6.76
N ARG A 15 -6.06 -8.72 7.30
CA ARG A 15 -6.62 -8.49 8.65
C ARG A 15 -5.98 -9.37 9.72
N ARG A 16 -5.23 -10.40 9.33
CA ARG A 16 -4.69 -11.40 10.27
C ARG A 16 -3.55 -10.77 11.09
N PRO A 17 -3.59 -10.83 12.43
CA PRO A 17 -2.46 -10.39 13.25
C PRO A 17 -1.17 -11.14 12.88
N GLY A 18 -0.06 -10.42 12.77
CA GLY A 18 1.26 -11.00 12.45
C GLY A 18 1.37 -11.58 11.03
N ASN A 19 0.51 -11.13 10.09
CA ASN A 19 0.54 -11.62 8.72
C ASN A 19 1.82 -11.22 7.97
N ASN A 20 2.15 -11.99 6.93
CA ASN A 20 3.36 -11.79 6.14
C ASN A 20 3.33 -10.50 5.28
N THR A 21 2.15 -10.00 4.94
CA THR A 21 1.99 -8.72 4.21
C THR A 21 2.50 -7.56 5.07
N ASP A 22 2.17 -7.55 6.36
CA ASP A 22 2.65 -6.53 7.29
C ASP A 22 4.15 -6.65 7.54
N LYS A 23 4.71 -7.87 7.55
CA LYS A 23 6.17 -8.06 7.65
C LYS A 23 6.89 -7.42 6.46
N ALA A 24 6.41 -7.64 5.24
CA ALA A 24 6.95 -7.01 4.04
C ALA A 24 6.72 -5.49 4.04
N LEU A 25 5.52 -5.04 4.38
CA LEU A 25 5.18 -3.61 4.44
C LEU A 25 6.03 -2.87 5.47
N ARG A 26 6.37 -3.49 6.60
CA ARG A 26 7.25 -2.90 7.63
C ARG A 26 8.62 -2.51 7.06
N LEU A 27 9.25 -3.36 6.25
CA LEU A 27 10.54 -3.03 5.62
C LEU A 27 10.42 -1.81 4.68
N ALA A 28 9.34 -1.73 3.91
CA ALA A 28 9.10 -0.59 3.05
C ALA A 28 8.85 0.70 3.87
N VAL A 29 8.11 0.60 4.99
CA VAL A 29 7.87 1.73 5.91
C VAL A 29 9.18 2.20 6.56
N GLU A 30 10.05 1.28 6.98
CA GLU A 30 11.38 1.59 7.50
C GLU A 30 12.22 2.35 6.47
N GLU A 31 12.24 1.87 5.22
CA GLU A 31 12.96 2.52 4.12
C GLU A 31 12.41 3.92 3.82
N LEU A 32 11.08 4.07 3.76
CA LEU A 32 10.43 5.37 3.55
C LEU A 32 10.80 6.36 4.65
N LYS A 33 10.80 5.93 5.92
CA LYS A 33 11.18 6.77 7.06
C LYS A 33 12.67 7.13 7.03
N ALA A 34 13.53 6.17 6.72
CA ALA A 34 14.97 6.41 6.56
C ALA A 34 15.28 7.42 5.44
N GLY A 35 14.47 7.42 4.37
CA GLY A 35 14.53 8.42 3.31
C GLY A 35 13.92 9.80 3.65
N GLY A 36 13.38 9.99 4.86
CA GLY A 36 12.78 11.25 5.32
C GLY A 36 11.27 11.36 5.06
N GLY A 37 10.60 10.29 4.62
CA GLY A 37 9.14 10.24 4.50
C GLY A 37 8.45 10.18 5.85
N ARG A 38 7.33 10.89 6.00
CA ARG A 38 6.43 10.76 7.15
C ARG A 38 5.37 9.73 6.82
N VAL A 39 5.45 8.56 7.47
CA VAL A 39 4.60 7.43 7.12
C VAL A 39 3.52 7.21 8.17
N ASP A 40 2.26 7.28 7.72
CA ASP A 40 1.09 6.79 8.45
C ASP A 40 0.73 5.40 7.92
N TRP A 41 0.25 4.50 8.78
CA TRP A 41 -0.07 3.13 8.42
C TRP A 41 -1.51 2.80 8.82
N VAL A 42 -2.32 2.44 7.84
CA VAL A 42 -3.68 1.91 8.04
C VAL A 42 -3.65 0.38 8.08
N HIS A 43 -4.03 -0.18 9.22
CA HIS A 43 -4.34 -1.60 9.37
C HIS A 43 -5.81 -1.83 9.05
N LEU A 44 -6.11 -2.40 7.88
CA LEU A 44 -7.50 -2.62 7.44
C LEU A 44 -8.29 -3.56 8.36
N GLY A 45 -7.61 -4.34 9.21
CA GLY A 45 -8.20 -5.15 10.27
C GLY A 45 -8.95 -4.34 11.34
N GLU A 46 -8.54 -3.09 11.55
CA GLU A 46 -9.05 -2.20 12.61
C GLU A 46 -10.19 -1.30 12.12
N LEU A 47 -10.44 -1.24 10.81
CA LEU A 47 -11.52 -0.45 10.23
C LEU A 47 -12.81 -1.28 10.15
N ARG A 48 -13.93 -0.62 10.46
CA ARG A 48 -15.28 -1.10 10.18
C ARG A 48 -15.79 -0.41 8.91
N LEU A 49 -15.64 -1.09 7.78
CA LEU A 49 -16.07 -0.60 6.47
C LEU A 49 -17.35 -1.35 6.03
N PRO A 50 -18.42 -0.63 5.62
CA PRO A 50 -19.63 -1.25 5.09
C PRO A 50 -19.38 -1.89 3.72
N LEU A 51 -20.19 -2.87 3.34
CA LEU A 51 -20.25 -3.33 1.95
C LEU A 51 -20.83 -2.23 1.05
N PRO A 52 -20.48 -2.22 -0.25
CA PRO A 52 -21.07 -1.26 -1.19
C PRO A 52 -22.60 -1.32 -1.18
N GLY A 53 -23.25 -0.17 -1.00
CA GLY A 53 -24.71 -0.05 -0.93
C GLY A 53 -25.29 -0.20 0.47
N GLU A 54 -24.50 -0.58 1.48
CA GLU A 54 -24.94 -0.61 2.87
C GLU A 54 -24.65 0.72 3.59
N PRO A 55 -25.51 1.12 4.55
CA PRO A 55 -25.21 2.26 5.40
C PRO A 55 -24.00 1.97 6.31
N SER A 56 -23.22 3.00 6.64
CA SER A 56 -22.17 2.90 7.66
C SER A 56 -22.65 3.46 9.00
N ASP A 57 -22.37 2.74 10.08
CA ASP A 57 -22.52 3.18 11.47
C ASP A 57 -21.18 3.63 12.10
N SER A 58 -20.11 3.65 11.32
CA SER A 58 -18.74 3.93 11.78
C SER A 58 -18.20 5.19 11.12
N PRO A 59 -17.39 6.00 11.82
CA PRO A 59 -16.65 7.10 11.19
C PRO A 59 -15.46 6.62 10.34
N ASP A 60 -15.16 5.31 10.33
CA ASP A 60 -13.97 4.76 9.68
C ASP A 60 -13.88 5.02 8.17
N PRO A 61 -14.95 4.94 7.37
CA PRO A 61 -14.88 5.27 5.95
C PRO A 61 -14.43 6.72 5.71
N GLU A 62 -15.01 7.70 6.43
CA GLU A 62 -14.62 9.11 6.31
C GLU A 62 -13.19 9.35 6.80
N ARG A 63 -12.81 8.76 7.94
CA ARG A 63 -11.44 8.85 8.47
C ARG A 63 -10.43 8.27 7.49
N PHE A 64 -10.76 7.16 6.85
CA PHE A 64 -9.90 6.53 5.86
C PHE A 64 -9.75 7.40 4.61
N ARG A 65 -10.85 7.95 4.08
CA ARG A 65 -10.81 8.92 2.97
C ARG A 65 -9.97 10.15 3.31
N HIS A 66 -10.11 10.71 4.51
CA HIS A 66 -9.29 11.84 4.96
C HIS A 66 -7.79 11.50 5.01
N LYS A 67 -7.42 10.30 5.49
CA LYS A 67 -6.02 9.84 5.47
C LYS A 67 -5.49 9.73 4.03
N VAL A 68 -6.28 9.19 3.10
CA VAL A 68 -5.89 9.08 1.69
C VAL A 68 -5.73 10.46 1.05
N LEU A 69 -6.68 11.38 1.29
CA LEU A 69 -6.63 12.75 0.77
C LEU A 69 -5.42 13.51 1.29
N GLY A 70 -5.07 13.35 2.58
CA GLY A 70 -3.93 14.02 3.21
C GLY A 70 -2.55 13.46 2.86
N ALA A 71 -2.47 12.34 2.12
CA ALA A 71 -1.20 11.73 1.73
C ALA A 71 -0.67 12.27 0.39
N ASP A 72 0.64 12.50 0.30
CA ASP A 72 1.34 12.85 -0.93
C ASP A 72 1.59 11.63 -1.83
N GLY A 73 1.71 10.45 -1.22
CA GLY A 73 1.83 9.16 -1.91
C GLY A 73 1.22 8.01 -1.12
N ILE A 74 0.89 6.93 -1.82
CA ILE A 74 0.26 5.74 -1.25
C ILE A 74 1.15 4.52 -1.50
N LEU A 75 1.38 3.71 -0.47
CA LEU A 75 2.00 2.39 -0.59
C LEU A 75 0.97 1.32 -0.23
N ILE A 76 0.64 0.44 -1.17
CA ILE A 76 -0.35 -0.63 -0.95
C ILE A 76 0.36 -1.99 -0.98
N ALA A 77 0.22 -2.75 0.09
CA ALA A 77 0.67 -4.13 0.15
C ALA A 77 -0.52 -5.09 0.13
N THR A 78 -0.52 -6.08 -0.75
CA THR A 78 -1.60 -7.08 -0.82
C THR A 78 -1.04 -8.50 -0.71
N PRO A 79 -1.70 -9.40 0.03
CA PRO A 79 -1.51 -10.82 -0.21
C PRO A 79 -2.19 -11.22 -1.54
N GLU A 80 -1.71 -12.29 -2.16
CA GLU A 80 -2.46 -13.00 -3.19
C GLU A 80 -3.35 -14.06 -2.55
N TYR A 81 -4.66 -13.86 -2.64
CA TYR A 81 -5.68 -14.82 -2.21
C TYR A 81 -6.45 -15.32 -3.43
N HIS A 82 -6.41 -16.63 -3.66
CA HIS A 82 -7.08 -17.29 -4.78
C HIS A 82 -6.78 -16.65 -6.15
N GLY A 83 -5.53 -16.23 -6.37
CA GLY A 83 -5.10 -15.62 -7.63
C GLY A 83 -5.50 -14.14 -7.80
N SER A 84 -5.88 -13.45 -6.73
CA SER A 84 -6.25 -12.03 -6.79
C SER A 84 -5.87 -11.27 -5.53
N ILE A 85 -6.15 -9.95 -5.52
CA ILE A 85 -6.06 -9.13 -4.32
C ILE A 85 -6.98 -9.65 -3.21
N SER A 86 -6.69 -9.28 -1.96
CA SER A 86 -7.56 -9.66 -0.87
C SER A 86 -8.94 -8.98 -0.97
N SER A 87 -9.97 -9.69 -0.51
CA SER A 87 -11.32 -9.13 -0.38
C SER A 87 -11.34 -7.89 0.53
N THR A 88 -10.53 -7.89 1.60
CA THR A 88 -10.38 -6.75 2.49
C THR A 88 -9.82 -5.52 1.78
N LEU A 89 -8.79 -5.68 0.93
CA LEU A 89 -8.23 -4.57 0.19
C LEU A 89 -9.23 -4.04 -0.84
N LYS A 90 -9.95 -4.93 -1.53
CA LYS A 90 -11.00 -4.51 -2.48
C LYS A 90 -12.10 -3.72 -1.77
N LEU A 91 -12.57 -4.20 -0.62
CA LEU A 91 -13.56 -3.50 0.20
C LEU A 91 -13.07 -2.11 0.64
N ALA A 92 -11.79 -1.99 1.00
CA ALA A 92 -11.18 -0.72 1.34
C ALA A 92 -11.21 0.25 0.16
N ILE A 93 -10.82 -0.20 -1.04
CA ILE A 93 -10.87 0.60 -2.27
C ILE A 93 -12.30 1.04 -2.58
N ASP A 94 -13.29 0.15 -2.44
CA ASP A 94 -14.70 0.47 -2.70
C ASP A 94 -15.26 1.53 -1.74
N ASN A 95 -14.66 1.69 -0.56
CA ASN A 95 -15.02 2.70 0.40
C ASN A 95 -14.37 4.08 0.15
N LEU A 96 -13.54 4.23 -0.88
CA LEU A 96 -12.86 5.49 -1.22
C LEU A 96 -13.69 6.45 -2.09
N GLY A 97 -14.98 6.14 -2.28
CA GLY A 97 -15.95 7.03 -2.91
C GLY A 97 -15.85 7.11 -4.43
N PHE A 98 -16.73 7.93 -5.01
CA PHE A 98 -16.79 8.27 -6.43
C PHE A 98 -16.99 9.79 -6.58
N PRO A 99 -16.07 10.54 -7.24
CA PRO A 99 -14.76 10.08 -7.72
C PRO A 99 -13.88 9.54 -6.58
N SER A 100 -12.96 8.64 -6.89
CA SER A 100 -12.13 7.99 -5.87
C SER A 100 -11.14 8.98 -5.26
N THR A 101 -10.92 8.94 -3.94
CA THR A 101 -9.86 9.73 -3.30
C THR A 101 -8.44 9.33 -3.74
N LEU A 102 -8.29 8.20 -4.45
CA LEU A 102 -7.02 7.78 -5.07
C LEU A 102 -6.73 8.47 -6.40
N GLU A 103 -7.70 9.18 -6.97
CA GLU A 103 -7.52 9.90 -8.23
C GLU A 103 -6.33 10.86 -8.14
N GLY A 104 -5.42 10.76 -9.11
CA GLY A 104 -4.22 11.59 -9.20
C GLY A 104 -3.11 11.29 -8.18
N LYS A 105 -3.34 10.42 -7.19
CA LYS A 105 -2.34 10.01 -6.19
C LYS A 105 -1.22 9.20 -6.84
N THR A 106 0.02 9.42 -6.41
CA THR A 106 1.17 8.57 -6.79
C THR A 106 1.14 7.32 -5.90
N ILE A 107 1.09 6.13 -6.52
CA ILE A 107 0.86 4.87 -5.81
C ILE A 107 1.97 3.87 -6.15
N ALA A 108 2.52 3.22 -5.13
CA ALA A 108 3.36 2.04 -5.29
C ALA A 108 2.66 0.81 -4.72
N ILE A 109 2.94 -0.35 -5.32
CA ILE A 109 2.30 -1.61 -4.94
C ILE A 109 3.34 -2.69 -4.66
N LEU A 110 3.07 -3.53 -3.67
CA LEU A 110 3.84 -4.74 -3.39
C LEU A 110 2.90 -5.92 -3.10
N GLY A 111 3.28 -7.09 -3.60
CA GLY A 111 2.50 -8.32 -3.49
C GLY A 111 3.24 -9.34 -2.64
N VAL A 112 2.52 -10.11 -1.82
CA VAL A 112 3.07 -11.25 -1.08
C VAL A 112 2.24 -12.51 -1.32
N ALA A 113 2.90 -13.67 -1.41
CA ALA A 113 2.21 -14.93 -1.55
C ALA A 113 2.89 -16.04 -0.74
N MET A 114 2.09 -17.01 -0.31
CA MET A 114 2.62 -18.28 0.18
C MET A 114 3.15 -19.15 -0.96
N GLY A 115 2.56 -19.02 -2.15
CA GLY A 115 2.99 -19.66 -3.39
C GLY A 115 4.19 -18.94 -4.04
N PRO A 116 4.42 -19.14 -5.35
CA PRO A 116 5.63 -18.69 -6.04
C PRO A 116 5.74 -17.16 -6.19
N GLY A 117 4.62 -16.43 -6.17
CA GLY A 117 4.56 -14.99 -6.38
C GLY A 117 3.13 -14.47 -6.20
N ALA A 118 2.98 -13.15 -6.21
CA ALA A 118 1.71 -12.43 -6.11
C ALA A 118 1.42 -11.62 -7.38
N ASP A 119 1.88 -12.10 -8.54
CA ASP A 119 1.86 -11.36 -9.80
C ASP A 119 0.43 -11.14 -10.31
N ASN A 120 -0.47 -12.10 -10.09
CA ASN A 120 -1.88 -11.93 -10.46
C ASN A 120 -2.55 -10.86 -9.61
N ALA A 121 -2.29 -10.89 -8.29
CA ALA A 121 -2.78 -9.86 -7.38
C ALA A 121 -2.25 -8.47 -7.75
N LEU A 122 -0.97 -8.34 -8.10
CA LEU A 122 -0.37 -7.08 -8.57
C LEU A 122 -0.99 -6.60 -9.88
N GLY A 123 -1.18 -7.49 -10.85
CA GLY A 123 -1.83 -7.18 -12.13
C GLY A 123 -3.25 -6.65 -11.95
N HIS A 124 -4.07 -7.35 -11.14
CA HIS A 124 -5.43 -6.90 -10.82
C HIS A 124 -5.43 -5.58 -10.03
N LEU A 125 -4.57 -5.45 -9.02
CA LEU A 125 -4.47 -4.22 -8.22
C LEU A 125 -4.13 -3.03 -9.11
N ARG A 126 -3.10 -3.17 -9.95
CA ARG A 126 -2.69 -2.13 -10.90
C ARG A 126 -3.84 -1.72 -11.80
N HIS A 127 -4.55 -2.68 -12.39
CA HIS A 127 -5.71 -2.40 -13.25
C HIS A 127 -6.80 -1.63 -12.52
N ILE A 128 -7.16 -2.04 -11.29
CA ILE A 128 -8.16 -1.36 -10.46
C ILE A 128 -7.73 0.08 -10.18
N LEU A 129 -6.49 0.27 -9.72
CA LEU A 129 -5.97 1.57 -9.31
C LEU A 129 -5.84 2.54 -10.48
N THR A 130 -5.41 2.08 -11.66
CA THR A 130 -5.35 2.94 -12.84
C THR A 130 -6.73 3.26 -13.39
N HIS A 131 -7.68 2.32 -13.34
CA HIS A 131 -9.06 2.54 -13.73
C HIS A 131 -9.73 3.66 -12.93
N ILE A 132 -9.45 3.76 -11.62
CA ILE A 132 -9.97 4.81 -10.74
C ILE A 132 -9.11 6.10 -10.72
N GLY A 133 -8.18 6.24 -11.66
CA GLY A 133 -7.38 7.46 -11.85
C GLY A 133 -6.12 7.57 -10.99
N GLY A 134 -5.72 6.52 -10.28
CA GLY A 134 -4.47 6.45 -9.54
C GLY A 134 -3.25 6.35 -10.47
N LYS A 135 -2.17 7.04 -10.11
CA LYS A 135 -0.89 7.01 -10.85
C LYS A 135 0.03 5.96 -10.25
N VAL A 136 -0.17 4.71 -10.66
CA VAL A 136 0.65 3.58 -10.18
C VAL A 136 2.03 3.62 -10.84
N ILE A 137 3.10 3.73 -10.04
CA ILE A 137 4.47 3.74 -10.56
C ILE A 137 4.83 2.38 -11.18
N PRO A 138 5.79 2.31 -12.12
CA PRO A 138 6.20 1.05 -12.74
C PRO A 138 6.87 0.08 -11.76
N GLU A 139 7.61 0.62 -10.78
CA GLU A 139 8.34 -0.19 -9.80
C GLU A 139 7.37 -0.89 -8.84
N GLU A 140 7.44 -2.21 -8.80
CA GLU A 140 6.67 -3.09 -7.92
C GLU A 140 7.54 -4.29 -7.48
N THR A 141 7.07 -5.04 -6.49
CA THR A 141 7.74 -6.29 -6.08
C THR A 141 6.74 -7.36 -5.71
N SER A 142 7.05 -8.59 -6.09
CA SER A 142 6.26 -9.80 -5.89
C SER A 142 7.06 -10.77 -5.03
N VAL A 143 6.63 -10.98 -3.78
CA VAL A 143 7.35 -11.79 -2.80
C VAL A 143 6.67 -13.14 -2.65
N GLY A 144 7.17 -14.13 -3.38
CA GLY A 144 6.79 -15.53 -3.22
C GLY A 144 7.38 -16.19 -1.97
N SER A 145 6.81 -17.33 -1.59
CA SER A 145 7.23 -18.17 -0.45
C SER A 145 7.47 -17.36 0.82
N VAL A 146 6.66 -16.32 1.05
CA VAL A 146 6.95 -15.27 2.04
C VAL A 146 7.11 -15.81 3.46
N HIS A 147 6.41 -16.90 3.80
CA HIS A 147 6.49 -17.59 5.08
C HIS A 147 7.88 -18.18 5.39
N LYS A 148 8.72 -18.39 4.39
CA LYS A 148 10.11 -18.86 4.53
C LYS A 148 11.13 -17.72 4.56
N LYS A 149 10.72 -16.52 4.14
CA LYS A 149 11.61 -15.36 3.97
C LYS A 149 11.65 -14.43 5.18
N PHE A 150 10.82 -14.66 6.19
CA PHE A 150 10.78 -13.84 7.39
C PHE A 150 10.88 -14.69 8.65
N GLY A 151 11.78 -14.30 9.55
CA GLY A 151 11.93 -14.90 10.87
C GLY A 151 10.72 -14.64 11.79
N GLU A 152 10.74 -15.28 12.95
CA GLU A 152 9.75 -15.07 14.01
C GLU A 152 9.79 -13.64 14.57
N ASP A 153 10.97 -13.05 14.64
CA ASP A 153 11.19 -11.66 15.02
C ASP A 153 10.81 -10.63 13.94
N GLY A 154 10.35 -11.11 12.77
CA GLY A 154 9.92 -10.28 11.66
C GLY A 154 11.04 -9.76 10.76
N ARG A 155 12.31 -10.15 10.98
CA ARG A 155 13.42 -9.81 10.07
C ARG A 155 13.31 -10.58 8.76
N CYS A 156 13.67 -9.94 7.65
CA CYS A 156 13.84 -10.64 6.38
C CYS A 156 15.10 -11.50 6.43
N LEU A 157 14.98 -12.74 5.96
CA LEU A 157 16.08 -13.70 5.84
C LEU A 157 16.58 -13.81 4.41
N GLU A 158 15.88 -13.18 3.46
CA GLU A 158 16.14 -13.27 2.02
C GLU A 158 16.55 -11.92 1.44
N PRO A 159 17.85 -11.69 1.17
CA PRO A 159 18.36 -10.40 0.72
C PRO A 159 17.70 -9.86 -0.54
N GLU A 160 17.37 -10.74 -1.50
CA GLU A 160 16.73 -10.33 -2.75
C GLU A 160 15.31 -9.78 -2.52
N ALA A 161 14.53 -10.45 -1.66
CA ALA A 161 13.19 -9.99 -1.31
C ALA A 161 13.23 -8.66 -0.56
N GLU A 162 14.16 -8.51 0.39
CA GLU A 162 14.38 -7.25 1.09
C GLU A 162 14.77 -6.12 0.13
N ALA A 163 15.73 -6.37 -0.76
CA ALA A 163 16.16 -5.38 -1.76
C ALA A 163 15.02 -4.95 -2.68
N GLY A 164 14.16 -5.89 -3.09
CA GLY A 164 12.94 -5.62 -3.87
C GLY A 164 11.97 -4.69 -3.15
N ILE A 165 11.63 -5.01 -1.90
CA ILE A 165 10.72 -4.22 -1.08
C ILE A 165 11.25 -2.81 -0.86
N ARG A 166 12.53 -2.67 -0.49
CA ARG A 166 13.17 -1.37 -0.28
C ARG A 166 13.25 -0.54 -1.57
N ARG A 167 13.47 -1.19 -2.72
CA ARG A 167 13.49 -0.49 -4.01
C ARG A 167 12.14 0.14 -4.35
N VAL A 168 11.03 -0.55 -4.11
CA VAL A 168 9.67 0.00 -4.29
C VAL A 168 9.46 1.23 -3.40
N ALA A 169 9.86 1.17 -2.12
CA ALA A 169 9.77 2.28 -1.19
C ALA A 169 10.57 3.52 -1.67
N ARG A 170 11.83 3.32 -2.07
CA ARG A 170 12.66 4.41 -2.61
C ARG A 170 12.08 5.01 -3.89
N ALA A 171 11.55 4.18 -4.79
CA ALA A 171 10.93 4.64 -6.02
C ALA A 171 9.67 5.49 -5.75
N LEU A 172 8.83 5.09 -4.79
CA LEU A 172 7.68 5.88 -4.36
C LEU A 172 8.12 7.25 -3.82
N LEU A 173 9.11 7.27 -2.94
CA LEU A 173 9.60 8.49 -2.32
C LEU A 173 10.15 9.47 -3.36
N ALA A 174 10.97 8.97 -4.28
CA ALA A 174 11.51 9.75 -5.40
C ALA A 174 10.41 10.29 -6.31
N ALA A 175 9.39 9.48 -6.64
CA ALA A 175 8.28 9.88 -7.49
C ALA A 175 7.42 10.99 -6.86
N VAL A 176 7.18 10.91 -5.54
CA VAL A 176 6.44 11.94 -4.80
C VAL A 176 7.22 13.25 -4.74
N GLN A 177 8.53 13.19 -4.42
CA GLN A 177 9.39 14.37 -4.36
C GLN A 177 9.57 15.04 -5.73
N GLY A 178 9.72 14.24 -6.79
CA GLY A 178 9.81 14.75 -8.17
C GLY A 178 8.56 15.52 -8.61
N ARG A 179 7.36 15.14 -8.15
CA ARG A 179 6.13 15.90 -8.40
C ARG A 179 6.05 17.21 -7.62
N GLN A 180 6.54 17.26 -6.38
CA GLN A 180 6.56 18.49 -5.59
C GLN A 180 7.50 19.54 -6.19
N ALA A 181 8.51 19.11 -6.96
CA ALA A 181 9.43 19.99 -7.66
C ALA A 181 8.89 20.56 -8.99
N LEU A 182 7.81 19.98 -9.55
CA LEU A 182 7.20 20.47 -10.78
C LEU A 182 6.15 21.54 -10.45
N PRO A 183 6.18 22.74 -11.09
CA PRO A 183 5.12 23.72 -10.92
C PRO A 183 3.78 23.12 -11.35
N ALA A 184 2.71 23.47 -10.63
CA ALA A 184 1.36 23.15 -11.08
C ALA A 184 1.12 23.78 -12.46
N PRO A 185 0.41 23.08 -13.37
CA PRO A 185 0.08 23.63 -14.69
C PRO A 185 -0.75 24.91 -14.59
#